data_AF-A0AAE0DC91-F1
#
_entry.id   AF-A0AAE0DC91-F1
#
_cell.length_a   1.000
_cell.length_b   1.000
_cell.length_c   1.000
_cell.angle_alpha   90.00
_cell.angle_beta   90.00
_cell.angle_gamma   90.00
#
_symmetry.space_group_name_H-M   'P 1'
#
loop_
_entity.id
_entity.type
_entity.pdbx_description
1 polymer ?
#
loop_
_entity_poly.entity_id
_entity_poly.type
_entity_poly.pdbx_seq_one_letter_code
_entity_poly.pdbx_strand_id
1 'polypeptide(L)'
;MQPFTFVLAAVFAATAAAQGCHFWVQEKSTGNNVLQKCLQKYEGMTALINGQSVYIQANGDCGVSVGNTGYNTAPVGFTAHYDGPC
;
A
#
# COMPACT_ATOMS: atom_id res chain seq x y z
N MET A 1 21.46 -22.80 -43.10
CA MET A 1 20.17 -22.34 -42.53
C MET A 1 20.29 -22.57 -41.03
N GLN A 2 20.81 -21.59 -40.30
CA GLN A 2 20.08 -20.70 -39.37
C GLN A 2 19.54 -21.41 -38.11
N PRO A 3 19.57 -20.71 -36.96
CA PRO A 3 19.82 -21.27 -35.65
C PRO A 3 18.52 -21.43 -34.86
N PHE A 4 18.41 -22.46 -34.02
CA PHE A 4 17.37 -22.46 -32.99
C PHE A 4 17.89 -21.72 -31.76
N THR A 5 17.72 -20.41 -31.86
CA THR A 5 17.39 -19.44 -30.82
C THR A 5 17.60 -19.91 -29.36
N PHE A 6 18.67 -19.41 -28.76
CA PHE A 6 18.68 -19.10 -27.33
C PHE A 6 17.50 -18.19 -27.03
N VAL A 7 16.52 -18.65 -26.26
CA VAL A 7 15.81 -17.80 -25.30
C VAL A 7 15.77 -18.57 -24.01
N LEU A 8 16.84 -18.37 -23.24
CA LEU A 8 16.78 -18.04 -21.82
C LEU A 8 15.32 -17.93 -21.32
N ALA A 9 14.70 -19.05 -20.92
CA ALA A 9 13.53 -19.03 -20.04
C ALA A 9 14.01 -18.70 -18.61
N ALA A 10 14.83 -17.66 -18.51
CA ALA A 10 15.26 -17.09 -17.27
C ALA A 10 14.21 -16.05 -16.88
N VAL A 11 13.50 -16.37 -15.80
CA VAL A 11 13.08 -15.38 -14.81
C VAL A 11 12.06 -14.36 -15.32
N PHE A 12 10.79 -14.75 -15.48
CA PHE A 12 9.66 -13.83 -15.25
C PHE A 12 8.39 -14.60 -14.83
N ALA A 13 8.57 -15.61 -13.97
CA ALA A 13 7.50 -16.04 -13.07
C ALA A 13 7.70 -15.37 -11.70
N ALA A 14 8.01 -14.08 -11.69
CA ALA A 14 7.92 -13.27 -10.48
C ALA A 14 6.46 -12.84 -10.36
N THR A 15 5.73 -13.53 -9.46
CA THR A 15 4.61 -12.97 -8.70
C THR A 15 3.44 -12.40 -9.50
N ALA A 16 2.71 -13.24 -10.23
CA ALA A 16 1.33 -12.92 -10.64
C ALA A 16 0.28 -13.18 -9.54
N ALA A 17 0.69 -13.50 -8.29
CA ALA A 17 -0.20 -13.97 -7.24
C ALA A 17 0.13 -13.37 -5.86
N ALA A 18 0.25 -12.04 -5.80
CA ALA A 18 0.05 -11.19 -4.62
C ALA A 18 0.42 -9.76 -5.03
N GLN A 19 -0.41 -9.13 -5.85
CA GLN A 19 -0.27 -7.69 -6.12
C GLN A 19 -0.68 -6.98 -4.84
N GLY A 20 0.30 -6.63 -4.02
CA GLY A 20 0.11 -5.72 -2.91
C GLY A 20 -0.30 -4.35 -3.42
N CYS A 21 -0.83 -3.55 -2.53
CA CYS A 21 -1.28 -2.20 -2.77
C CYS A 21 -0.23 -1.25 -2.20
N HIS A 22 0.48 -0.53 -3.08
CA HIS A 22 1.39 0.53 -2.68
C HIS A 22 0.60 1.81 -2.42
N PHE A 23 0.86 2.47 -1.29
CA PHE A 23 0.17 3.70 -0.91
C PHE A 23 1.06 4.68 -0.15
N TRP A 24 0.65 5.93 -0.23
CA TRP A 24 1.15 7.04 0.58
C TRP A 24 0.10 7.46 1.58
N VAL A 25 0.51 7.71 2.82
CA VAL A 25 -0.31 8.44 3.78
C VAL A 25 0.14 9.89 3.77
N GLN A 26 -0.83 10.78 3.62
CA GLN A 26 -0.64 12.21 3.61
C GLN A 26 -1.34 12.83 4.81
N GLU A 27 -0.70 13.81 5.44
CA GLU A 27 -1.34 14.62 6.48
C GLU A 27 -2.24 15.69 5.84
N LYS A 28 -3.51 15.77 6.25
CA LYS A 28 -4.51 16.68 5.68
C LYS A 28 -4.20 18.15 5.95
N SER A 29 -3.59 18.48 7.09
CA SER A 29 -3.30 19.86 7.48
C SER A 29 -2.14 20.46 6.68
N THR A 30 -1.14 19.66 6.34
CA THR A 30 0.08 20.13 5.67
C THR A 30 0.20 19.69 4.22
N GLY A 31 -0.53 18.66 3.80
CA GLY A 31 -0.38 18.02 2.50
C GLY A 31 0.93 17.22 2.37
N ASN A 32 1.66 16.99 3.45
CA ASN A 32 2.93 16.27 3.40
C ASN A 32 2.70 14.75 3.46
N ASN A 33 3.47 14.03 2.65
CA ASN A 33 3.53 12.57 2.74
C ASN A 33 4.31 12.19 4.01
N VAL A 34 3.67 11.43 4.88
CA VAL A 34 4.18 11.06 6.21
C VAL A 34 4.48 9.58 6.35
N LEU A 35 3.93 8.74 5.46
CA LEU A 35 4.22 7.31 5.39
C LEU A 35 4.11 6.82 3.94
N GLN A 36 4.95 5.85 3.59
CA GLN A 36 4.87 5.10 2.34
C GLN A 36 5.01 3.63 2.67
N LYS A 37 4.05 2.81 2.22
CA LYS A 37 4.01 1.38 2.55
C LYS A 37 3.36 0.57 1.42
N CYS A 38 3.63 -0.72 1.46
CA CYS A 38 2.94 -1.75 0.71
C CYS A 38 2.12 -2.59 1.69
N LEU A 39 0.82 -2.73 1.43
CA LEU A 39 -0.08 -3.63 2.16
C LEU A 39 -0.65 -4.64 1.19
N GLN A 40 -0.77 -5.90 1.60
CA GLN A 40 -1.49 -6.90 0.82
C GLN A 40 -2.99 -6.56 0.76
N LYS A 41 -3.68 -7.11 -0.24
CA LYS A 41 -5.14 -6.98 -0.34
C LYS A 41 -5.81 -7.53 0.92
N TYR A 42 -6.77 -6.80 1.47
CA TYR A 42 -7.46 -7.10 2.74
C TYR A 42 -6.58 -7.04 3.99
N GLU A 43 -5.33 -6.59 3.87
CA GLU A 43 -4.43 -6.39 5.00
C GLU A 43 -4.72 -5.05 5.67
N GLY A 44 -4.57 -5.00 6.99
CA GLY A 44 -4.56 -3.74 7.71
C GLY A 44 -3.47 -3.71 8.76
N MET A 45 -2.92 -2.53 8.97
CA MET A 45 -1.84 -2.28 9.91
C MET A 45 -2.13 -1.06 10.77
N THR A 46 -1.56 -1.04 11.97
CA THR A 46 -1.52 0.16 12.79
C THR A 46 -0.17 0.85 12.60
N ALA A 47 -0.18 2.15 12.37
CA ALA A 47 1.02 2.98 12.27
C ALA A 47 0.96 4.12 13.29
N LEU A 48 2.10 4.46 13.88
CA LEU A 48 2.25 5.66 14.68
C LEU A 48 2.77 6.79 13.80
N ILE A 49 1.94 7.79 13.51
CA ILE A 49 2.25 8.92 12.63
C ILE A 49 2.06 10.21 13.44
N ASN A 50 3.10 11.04 13.53
CA ASN A 50 3.07 12.31 14.30
C ASN A 50 2.54 12.14 15.74
N GLY A 51 2.87 11.01 16.40
CA GLY A 51 2.42 10.69 17.75
C GLY A 51 0.98 10.18 17.85
N GLN A 52 0.27 10.01 16.74
CA GLN A 52 -1.08 9.45 16.67
C GLN A 52 -1.05 8.01 16.14
N SER A 53 -1.76 7.10 16.82
CA SER A 53 -1.94 5.72 16.35
C SER A 53 -3.11 5.67 15.38
N VAL A 54 -2.82 5.36 14.12
CA VAL A 54 -3.81 5.25 13.03
C VAL A 54 -3.85 3.83 12.50
N TYR A 55 -5.03 3.37 12.14
CA TYR A 55 -5.24 2.10 11.46
C TYR A 55 -5.38 2.36 9.96
N ILE A 56 -4.60 1.64 9.17
CA ILE A 56 -4.58 1.75 7.71
C ILE A 56 -4.98 0.39 7.16
N GLN A 57 -5.98 0.34 6.30
CA GLN A 57 -6.48 -0.91 5.72
C GLN A 57 -6.58 -0.81 4.21
N ALA A 58 -6.02 -1.80 3.52
CA ALA A 58 -6.22 -1.99 2.08
C ALA A 58 -7.40 -2.94 1.85
N ASN A 59 -8.30 -2.59 0.93
CA ASN A 59 -9.37 -3.47 0.48
C ASN A 59 -8.91 -4.36 -0.69
N GLY A 60 -9.81 -5.18 -1.25
CA GLY A 60 -9.52 -6.07 -2.39
C GLY A 60 -9.18 -5.36 -3.71
N ASP A 61 -9.63 -4.11 -3.85
CA ASP A 61 -9.45 -3.25 -5.03
C ASP A 61 -8.31 -2.23 -4.84
N CYS A 62 -7.47 -2.41 -3.82
CA CYS A 62 -6.43 -1.46 -3.42
C CYS A 62 -6.90 -0.05 -3.04
N GLY A 63 -8.20 0.10 -2.74
CA GLY A 63 -8.70 1.24 -1.97
C GLY A 63 -8.16 1.17 -0.54
N VAL A 64 -7.44 2.20 -0.12
CA VAL A 64 -6.86 2.29 1.22
C VAL A 64 -7.67 3.26 2.07
N SER A 65 -8.08 2.83 3.25
CA SER A 65 -8.74 3.66 4.26
C SER A 65 -7.78 3.95 5.40
N VAL A 66 -7.90 5.14 5.99
CA VAL A 66 -7.21 5.50 7.22
C VAL A 66 -8.25 5.81 8.28
N GLY A 67 -8.20 5.06 9.38
CA GLY A 67 -9.07 5.11 10.52
C GLY A 67 -8.29 5.29 11.82
N ASN A 68 -9.01 5.43 12.93
CA ASN A 68 -8.42 5.27 14.26
C ASN A 68 -8.53 3.81 14.70
N THR A 69 -7.60 3.36 15.53
CA THR A 69 -7.67 2.04 16.17
C THR A 69 -8.76 2.03 17.24
N GLY A 70 -10.00 1.67 16.87
CA GLY A 70 -11.07 1.11 17.72
C GLY A 70 -11.67 1.97 18.85
N TYR A 71 -10.99 3.01 19.33
CA TYR A 71 -11.38 3.74 20.55
C TYR A 71 -11.39 5.25 20.39
N ASN A 72 -10.90 5.80 19.28
CA ASN A 72 -10.81 7.23 19.09
C ASN A 72 -11.79 7.67 17.98
N THR A 73 -12.80 8.45 18.33
CA THR A 73 -13.78 9.02 17.40
C THR A 73 -13.33 10.35 16.80
N ALA A 74 -12.14 10.84 17.17
CA ALA A 74 -11.58 12.06 16.60
C ALA A 74 -11.37 11.91 15.08
N PRO A 75 -11.65 12.97 14.30
CA PRO A 75 -11.42 12.93 12.86
C PRO A 75 -9.95 12.63 12.57
N VAL A 76 -9.72 11.62 11.72
CA VAL A 76 -8.37 11.22 11.32
C VAL A 76 -7.79 12.32 10.45
N GLY A 77 -6.69 12.93 10.91
CA GLY A 77 -5.97 14.01 10.22
C GLY A 77 -5.20 13.58 8.99
N PHE A 78 -5.41 12.36 8.50
CA PHE A 78 -4.65 11.74 7.42
C PHE A 78 -5.56 11.20 6.31
N THR A 79 -5.02 11.17 5.09
CA THR A 79 -5.59 10.48 3.92
C THR A 79 -4.60 9.45 3.42
N ALA A 80 -5.08 8.39 2.78
CA ALA A 80 -4.24 7.47 2.03
C ALA A 80 -4.50 7.62 0.53
N HIS A 81 -3.43 7.53 -0.25
CA HIS A 81 -3.44 7.62 -1.70
C HIS A 81 -2.78 6.38 -2.26
N TYR A 82 -3.52 5.63 -3.07
CA TYR A 82 -2.97 4.51 -3.83
C TYR A 82 -2.05 5.02 -4.93
N ASP A 83 -0.90 4.37 -5.07
CA ASP A 83 0.18 4.79 -5.97
C ASP A 83 0.51 3.73 -7.03
N GLY A 84 0.08 2.48 -6.82
CA GLY A 84 0.32 1.40 -7.77
C GLY A 84 0.43 0.04 -7.10
N PRO A 85 0.65 -1.02 -7.90
CA PRO A 85 0.96 -2.32 -7.35
C PRO A 85 2.37 -2.34 -6.73
N CYS A 86 2.49 -3.09 -5.66
CA CYS A 86 3.73 -3.67 -5.14
C CYS A 86 3.59 -5.20 -5.15
#